data_AF-A0A7W0NVB6-F1
#
_entry.id   AF-A0A7W0NVB6-F1
#
_cell.length_a   1.000
_cell.length_b   1.000
_cell.length_c   1.000
_cell.angle_alpha   90.00
_cell.angle_beta   90.00
_cell.angle_gamma   90.00
#
_symmetry.space_group_name_H-M   'P 1'
#
loop_
_entity.id
_entity.type
_entity.pdbx_description
1 polymer ?
#
loop_
_entity_poly.entity_id
_entity_poly.type
_entity_poly.pdbx_seq_one_letter_code
_entity_poly.pdbx_strand_id
1 'polypeptide(L)'
;MLFVLIGAIIVSLSACSSVTPMGTAKYSAVAAEHVEVLYQDPKRPYEIIALLSHETATRFSSVQDAVQSCRELAAEAGADAVIITSTFDQTFNTAAKASGKAIKWMR
;
A
#
# COMPACT_ATOMS: atom_id res chain seq x y z
N MET A 1 -0.47 46.93 -17.06
CA MET A 1 -1.80 46.33 -16.76
C MET A 1 -1.67 44.83 -16.83
N LEU A 2 -2.02 44.18 -15.71
CA LEU A 2 -2.44 42.78 -15.56
C LEU A 2 -1.44 41.64 -15.85
N PHE A 3 -0.62 41.32 -14.84
CA PHE A 3 -0.03 39.98 -14.65
C PHE A 3 -1.15 39.02 -14.22
N VAL A 4 -1.58 38.12 -15.10
CA VAL A 4 -2.48 37.01 -14.73
C VAL A 4 -1.62 35.87 -14.20
N LEU A 5 -1.37 35.89 -12.89
CA LEU A 5 -0.87 34.76 -12.12
C LEU A 5 -1.97 33.69 -12.09
N ILE A 6 -1.93 32.75 -13.03
CA ILE A 6 -2.74 31.53 -12.99
C ILE A 6 -2.16 30.68 -11.86
N GLY A 7 -2.66 30.91 -10.65
CA GLY A 7 -2.37 30.11 -9.47
C GLY A 7 -2.89 28.70 -9.67
N ALA A 8 -1.99 27.78 -9.99
CA ALA A 8 -2.24 26.35 -9.97
C ALA A 8 -2.52 25.91 -8.52
N ILE A 9 -3.80 25.95 -8.13
CA ILE A 9 -4.28 25.26 -6.92
C ILE A 9 -4.22 23.76 -7.24
N ILE A 10 -3.09 23.14 -6.93
CA ILE A 10 -2.96 21.69 -6.88
C ILE A 10 -3.80 21.26 -5.67
N VAL A 11 -5.04 20.84 -5.94
CA VAL A 11 -5.87 20.16 -4.96
C VAL A 11 -5.20 18.81 -4.70
N SER A 12 -4.39 18.75 -3.65
CA SER A 12 -3.78 17.51 -3.17
C SER A 12 -4.88 16.57 -2.72
N LEU A 13 -5.27 15.65 -3.60
CA LEU A 13 -6.10 14.50 -3.29
C LEU A 13 -5.29 13.65 -2.29
N SER A 14 -5.62 13.74 -1.01
CA SER A 14 -4.87 13.10 0.07
C SER A 14 -5.20 11.61 0.11
N ALA A 15 -4.38 10.77 -0.53
CA ALA A 15 -4.34 9.34 -0.20
C ALA A 15 -3.77 9.19 1.23
N CYS A 16 -4.31 8.24 2.00
CA CYS A 16 -3.81 7.96 3.34
C CYS A 16 -3.18 6.57 3.35
N SER A 17 -1.87 6.52 3.56
CA SER A 17 -1.11 5.28 3.73
C SER A 17 -0.50 5.20 5.12
N SER A 18 -0.51 3.99 5.69
CA SER A 18 0.14 3.67 6.95
C SER A 18 1.03 2.43 6.77
N VAL A 19 2.27 2.55 7.22
CA VAL A 19 3.25 1.46 7.29
C VAL A 19 3.74 1.39 8.72
N THR A 20 3.42 0.30 9.40
CA THR A 20 3.85 0.05 10.78
C THR A 20 4.91 -1.05 10.74
N PRO A 21 6.22 -0.72 10.83
CA PRO A 21 7.28 -1.71 10.81
C PRO A 21 7.19 -2.64 12.03
N MET A 22 7.50 -3.92 11.83
CA MET A 22 7.49 -4.97 12.84
C MET A 22 8.91 -5.48 13.05
N GLY A 23 9.32 -5.61 14.31
CA GLY A 23 10.67 -6.02 14.67
C GLY A 23 11.72 -4.91 14.53
N THR A 24 12.99 -5.29 14.68
CA THR A 24 14.15 -4.38 14.61
C THR A 24 14.96 -4.56 13.31
N ALA A 25 14.70 -5.63 12.56
CA ALA A 25 15.37 -5.89 11.28
C ALA A 25 14.90 -4.90 10.21
N LYS A 26 15.85 -4.31 9.48
CA LYS A 26 15.59 -3.47 8.33
C LYS A 26 16.00 -4.22 7.07
N TYR A 27 15.06 -4.39 6.15
CA TYR A 27 15.29 -4.96 4.84
C TYR A 27 15.49 -3.84 3.81
N SER A 28 16.33 -4.09 2.81
CA SER A 28 16.47 -3.17 1.68
C SER A 28 15.22 -3.20 0.82
N ALA A 29 14.80 -2.03 0.34
CA ALA A 29 13.69 -1.92 -0.60
C ALA A 29 13.94 -2.79 -1.85
N VAL A 30 12.87 -3.39 -2.35
CA VAL A 30 12.86 -4.20 -3.57
C VAL A 30 11.95 -3.57 -4.61
N ALA A 31 12.03 -4.05 -5.85
CA ALA A 31 11.11 -3.63 -6.90
C ALA A 31 9.71 -4.22 -6.64
N ALA A 32 8.64 -3.47 -6.92
CA ALA A 32 7.27 -3.88 -6.61
C ALA A 32 6.84 -5.14 -7.37
N GLU A 33 7.39 -5.38 -8.56
CA GLU A 33 7.20 -6.59 -9.36
C GLU A 33 7.79 -7.86 -8.71
N HIS A 34 8.72 -7.73 -7.76
CA HIS A 34 9.27 -8.85 -7.01
C HIS A 34 8.43 -9.20 -5.77
N VAL A 35 7.46 -8.36 -5.41
CA VAL A 35 6.56 -8.60 -4.28
C VAL A 35 5.34 -9.37 -4.75
N GLU A 36 5.20 -10.60 -4.27
CA GLU A 36 4.02 -11.42 -4.53
C GLU A 36 2.80 -10.92 -3.75
N VAL A 37 1.64 -10.84 -4.38
CA VAL A 37 0.37 -10.50 -3.70
C VAL A 37 -0.37 -11.80 -3.38
N LEU A 38 -0.57 -12.05 -2.09
CA LEU A 38 -1.23 -13.24 -1.58
C LEU A 38 -2.57 -12.87 -0.94
N TYR A 39 -3.58 -13.70 -1.15
CA TYR A 39 -4.90 -13.57 -0.52
C TYR A 39 -5.17 -14.67 0.52
N GLN A 40 -4.20 -15.56 0.71
CA GLN A 40 -4.24 -16.65 1.69
C GLN A 40 -2.87 -16.76 2.35
N ASP A 41 -2.85 -17.25 3.58
CA ASP A 41 -1.60 -17.50 4.29
C ASP A 41 -0.79 -18.61 3.58
N PRO A 42 0.47 -18.35 3.21
CA PRO A 42 1.33 -19.33 2.58
C PRO A 42 1.79 -20.39 3.59
N LYS A 43 2.05 -21.61 3.10
CA LYS A 43 2.60 -22.71 3.93
C LYS A 43 4.08 -22.54 4.26
N ARG A 44 4.79 -21.75 3.46
CA ARG A 44 6.23 -21.50 3.62
C ARG A 44 6.46 -20.65 4.88
N PRO A 45 7.46 -20.97 5.73
CA PRO A 45 7.81 -20.12 6.87
C PRO A 45 8.16 -18.69 6.46
N TYR A 46 7.63 -17.71 7.18
CA TYR A 46 7.83 -16.29 6.94
C TYR A 46 7.81 -15.49 8.24
N GLU A 47 8.39 -14.30 8.22
CA GLU A 47 8.22 -13.28 9.25
C GLU A 47 7.40 -12.11 8.72
N ILE A 48 6.65 -11.46 9.59
CA ILE A 48 5.94 -10.22 9.27
C ILE A 48 6.87 -9.05 9.58
N ILE A 49 7.19 -8.25 8.57
CA ILE A 49 8.14 -7.14 8.68
C ILE A 49 7.45 -5.77 8.73
N ALA A 50 6.20 -5.68 8.26
CA ALA A 50 5.38 -4.49 8.41
C ALA A 50 3.89 -4.79 8.29
N LEU A 51 3.07 -3.97 8.94
CA LEU A 51 1.63 -3.90 8.72
C LEU A 51 1.33 -2.71 7.81
N LEU A 52 0.50 -2.95 6.79
CA LEU A 52 0.22 -1.99 5.72
C LEU A 52 -1.27 -1.68 5.67
N SER A 53 -1.58 -0.42 5.43
CA SER A 53 -2.93 0.03 5.10
C SER A 53 -2.84 1.17 4.09
N HIS A 54 -3.63 1.11 3.02
CA HIS A 54 -3.74 2.19 2.05
C HIS A 54 -5.20 2.46 1.73
N GLU A 55 -5.59 3.73 1.85
CA GLU A 55 -6.86 4.27 1.40
C GLU A 55 -6.61 5.18 0.20
N THR A 56 -7.30 4.88 -0.89
CA THR A 56 -7.15 5.59 -2.17
C THR A 56 -7.65 7.03 -2.07
N ALA A 57 -7.05 7.94 -2.85
CA ALA A 57 -7.37 9.36 -2.76
C ALA A 57 -8.73 9.74 -3.36
N THR A 58 -9.29 8.88 -4.22
CA THR A 58 -10.52 9.19 -4.96
C THR A 58 -11.53 8.05 -4.84
N ARG A 59 -12.81 8.42 -4.81
CA ARG A 59 -13.94 7.47 -4.87
C ARG A 59 -14.12 6.76 -6.22
N PHE A 60 -13.22 6.99 -7.16
CA PHE A 60 -13.19 6.34 -8.46
C PHE A 60 -12.07 5.30 -8.55
N SER A 61 -11.19 5.25 -7.55
CA SER A 61 -10.10 4.30 -7.46
C SER A 61 -10.62 2.96 -6.97
N SER A 62 -10.20 1.90 -7.66
CA SER A 62 -10.64 0.54 -7.38
C SER A 62 -9.92 -0.06 -6.17
N VAL A 63 -10.47 -1.16 -5.65
CA VAL A 63 -9.76 -2.01 -4.68
C VAL A 63 -8.42 -2.52 -5.24
N GLN A 64 -8.32 -2.74 -6.56
CA GLN A 64 -7.07 -3.15 -7.18
C GLN A 64 -6.00 -2.06 -7.08
N ASP A 65 -6.36 -0.79 -7.21
CA ASP A 65 -5.44 0.32 -7.01
C ASP A 65 -4.95 0.37 -5.55
N ALA A 66 -5.84 0.13 -4.59
CA ALA A 66 -5.47 0.07 -3.18
C ALA A 66 -4.51 -1.11 -2.89
N VAL A 67 -4.77 -2.28 -3.46
CA VAL A 67 -3.89 -3.45 -3.35
C VAL A 67 -2.54 -3.19 -4.01
N GLN A 68 -2.53 -2.50 -5.15
CA GLN A 68 -1.32 -2.11 -5.86
C GLN A 68 -0.45 -1.18 -5.01
N SER A 69 -1.05 -0.17 -4.37
CA SER A 69 -0.35 0.68 -3.40
C SER A 69 0.18 -0.12 -2.21
N CYS A 70 -0.57 -1.09 -1.69
CA CYS A 70 -0.05 -1.97 -0.62
C CYS A 70 1.15 -2.80 -1.09
N ARG A 71 1.18 -3.25 -2.35
CA ARG A 71 2.35 -3.94 -2.93
C ARG A 71 3.57 -3.04 -2.98
N GLU A 72 3.39 -1.78 -3.38
CA GLU A 72 4.47 -0.79 -3.43
C GLU A 72 5.03 -0.48 -2.03
N LEU A 73 4.15 -0.26 -1.05
CA LEU A 73 4.57 -0.05 0.34
C LEU A 73 5.29 -1.28 0.93
N ALA A 74 4.88 -2.49 0.55
CA ALA A 74 5.59 -3.72 0.93
C ALA A 74 6.98 -3.79 0.28
N ALA A 75 7.09 -3.35 -0.98
CA ALA A 75 8.36 -3.31 -1.71
C ALA A 75 9.34 -2.33 -1.07
N GLU A 76 8.87 -1.14 -0.68
CA GLU A 76 9.64 -0.15 0.08
C GLU A 76 10.13 -0.71 1.43
N ALA A 77 9.30 -1.55 2.08
CA ALA A 77 9.67 -2.24 3.31
C ALA A 77 10.64 -3.43 3.08
N GLY A 78 10.94 -3.79 1.83
CA GLY A 78 11.84 -4.90 1.49
C GLY A 78 11.20 -6.29 1.60
N ALA A 79 9.87 -6.37 1.55
CA ALA A 79 9.14 -7.63 1.64
C ALA A 79 9.33 -8.50 0.39
N ASP A 80 9.14 -9.81 0.56
CA ASP A 80 9.06 -10.74 -0.58
C ASP A 80 7.61 -10.95 -1.03
N ALA A 81 6.64 -10.76 -0.13
CA ALA A 81 5.23 -10.84 -0.43
C ALA A 81 4.39 -9.93 0.48
N VAL A 82 3.18 -9.62 0.05
CA VAL A 82 2.14 -8.96 0.85
C VAL A 82 0.93 -9.88 0.94
N ILE A 83 0.49 -10.17 2.17
CA ILE A 83 -0.72 -10.95 2.43
C ILE A 83 -1.86 -9.96 2.68
N ILE A 84 -2.81 -9.86 1.75
CA ILE A 84 -3.99 -9.00 1.88
C ILE A 84 -4.95 -9.62 2.88
N THR A 85 -5.21 -8.91 3.98
CA THR A 85 -6.07 -9.37 5.08
C THR A 85 -7.46 -8.77 5.01
N SER A 86 -7.60 -7.58 4.42
CA SER A 86 -8.89 -6.94 4.25
C SER A 86 -8.88 -6.02 3.04
N THR A 87 -10.03 -5.95 2.38
CA THR A 87 -10.34 -4.97 1.35
C THR A 87 -11.70 -4.37 1.66
N PHE A 88 -11.82 -3.07 1.42
CA PHE A 88 -13.08 -2.35 1.51
C PHE A 88 -13.29 -1.71 0.15
N ASP A 89 -14.41 -2.04 -0.46
CA ASP A 89 -14.80 -1.43 -1.72
C ASP A 89 -15.25 0.01 -1.49
N GLN A 90 -15.18 0.80 -2.55
CA GLN A 90 -15.67 2.16 -2.54
C GLN A 90 -17.20 2.18 -2.34
N THR A 91 -17.68 3.11 -1.52
CA THR A 91 -19.12 3.40 -1.39
C THR A 91 -19.37 4.85 -1.74
N PHE A 92 -20.63 5.29 -1.66
CA PHE A 92 -20.97 6.69 -1.91
C PHE A 92 -20.16 7.70 -1.06
N ASN A 93 -19.75 7.30 0.15
CA ASN A 93 -19.04 8.14 1.12
C ASN A 93 -17.65 7.64 1.51
N THR A 94 -17.15 6.54 0.93
CA THR A 94 -15.85 5.94 1.32
C THR A 94 -15.02 5.61 0.09
N ALA A 95 -13.71 5.88 0.17
CA ALA A 95 -12.76 5.46 -0.85
C ALA A 95 -12.41 3.96 -0.70
N ALA A 96 -11.90 3.36 -1.77
CA ALA A 96 -11.42 1.98 -1.71
C ALA A 96 -10.19 1.90 -0.80
N LYS A 97 -10.11 0.82 -0.01
CA LYS A 97 -9.04 0.60 0.95
C LYS A 97 -8.58 -0.86 0.92
N ALA A 98 -7.28 -1.06 1.08
CA ALA A 98 -6.68 -2.37 1.31
C ALA A 98 -5.80 -2.35 2.55
N SER A 99 -5.71 -3.49 3.24
CA SER A 99 -4.76 -3.68 4.33
C SER A 99 -4.16 -5.07 4.27
N GLY A 100 -2.92 -5.19 4.72
CA GLY A 100 -2.19 -6.44 4.63
C GLY A 100 -0.92 -6.47 5.47
N LYS A 101 -0.26 -7.61 5.42
CA LYS A 101 1.00 -7.89 6.11
C LYS A 101 2.10 -7.98 5.07
N ALA A 102 3.13 -7.15 5.17
CA ALA A 102 4.36 -7.33 4.43
C ALA A 102 5.17 -8.45 5.10
N ILE A 103 5.57 -9.45 4.33
CA ILE A 103 6.29 -10.61 4.83
C ILE A 103 7.64 -10.82 4.14
N LYS A 104 8.58 -11.39 4.88
CA LYS A 104 9.87 -11.86 4.37
C LYS A 104 9.91 -13.38 4.51
N TRP A 105 10.37 -14.07 3.46
CA TRP A 105 10.52 -15.51 3.56
C TRP A 105 11.67 -15.87 4.48
N MET A 106 11.42 -16.78 5.42
CA MET A 106 12.50 -17.38 6.20
C MET A 106 13.25 -18.39 5.31
N ARG A 107 14.57 -18.44 5.47
CA ARG A 107 15.45 -19.43 4.85
C ARG A 107 15.62 -20.64 5.74
#